data_AF-A0A4C1U9M1-F1
#
_entry.id   AF-A0A4C1U9M1-F1
#
_cell.length_a   1.000
_cell.length_b   1.000
_cell.length_c   1.000
_cell.angle_alpha   90.00
_cell.angle_beta   90.00
_cell.angle_gamma   90.00
#
_symmetry.space_group_name_H-M   'P 1'
#
loop_
_entity.id
_entity.type
_entity.pdbx_description
1 polymer ?
#
loop_
_entity_poly.entity_id
_entity_poly.type
_entity_poly.pdbx_seq_one_letter_code
_entity_poly.pdbx_strand_id
1 'polypeptide(L)'
;MGPPDGGRPIPIHEIDFAIGALTNHVRTVVEESEREVPASSDRRKFPPDILELIRAKNAALRRASAYPTPEYRSRAQALQREMKARVREF
;
A
#
# COMPACT_ATOMS: atom_id res chain seq x y z
N MET A 1 53.09 9.73 -1.28
CA MET A 1 51.77 9.40 -0.72
C MET A 1 50.78 10.28 -1.45
N GLY A 2 50.01 9.72 -2.40
CA GLY A 2 49.07 10.50 -3.21
C GLY A 2 47.90 11.00 -2.37
N PRO A 3 47.19 12.06 -2.80
CA PRO A 3 46.02 12.54 -2.08
C PRO A 3 44.97 11.44 -2.06
N PRO A 4 44.23 11.26 -0.94
CA PRO A 4 43.15 10.29 -0.89
C PRO A 4 42.11 10.65 -1.95
N ASP A 5 41.71 9.66 -2.75
CA ASP A 5 40.61 9.76 -3.71
C ASP A 5 39.41 10.43 -3.04
N GLY A 6 39.18 11.70 -3.40
CA GLY A 6 38.02 12.45 -2.98
C GLY A 6 36.80 11.71 -3.49
N GLY A 7 36.05 11.10 -2.56
CA GLY A 7 34.83 10.36 -2.86
C GLY A 7 33.97 11.13 -3.86
N ARG A 8 33.59 10.45 -4.94
CA ARG A 8 32.82 11.02 -6.05
C ARG A 8 31.64 11.82 -5.49
N PRO A 9 31.56 13.15 -5.72
CA PRO A 9 30.45 13.94 -5.20
C PRO A 9 29.15 13.42 -5.83
N ILE A 10 28.20 13.04 -4.98
CA ILE A 10 26.85 12.72 -5.44
C ILE A 10 26.29 14.00 -6.08
N PRO A 11 25.89 13.96 -7.35
CA PRO A 11 25.43 15.16 -8.02
C PRO A 11 24.19 15.71 -7.30
N ILE A 12 24.24 16.97 -6.87
CA ILE A 12 23.15 17.64 -6.13
C ILE A 12 21.82 17.54 -6.90
N HIS A 13 21.87 17.53 -8.24
CA HIS A 13 20.69 17.36 -9.10
C HIS A 13 19.95 16.03 -8.88
N GLU A 14 20.67 14.96 -8.53
CA GLU A 14 20.08 13.64 -8.28
C GLU A 14 19.31 13.64 -6.96
N ILE A 15 19.82 14.38 -5.97
CA ILE A 15 19.18 14.57 -4.67
C ILE A 15 17.90 15.39 -4.84
N ASP A 16 17.95 16.53 -5.54
CA ASP A 16 16.78 17.36 -5.81
C ASP A 16 15.70 16.61 -6.62
N PHE A 17 16.12 15.82 -7.61
CA PHE A 17 15.21 14.99 -8.38
C PHE A 17 14.53 13.92 -7.51
N ALA A 18 15.30 13.22 -6.67
CA ALA A 18 14.75 12.20 -5.77
C ALA A 18 13.78 12.79 -4.75
N ILE A 19 14.07 13.99 -4.23
CA ILE A 19 13.17 14.73 -3.33
C ILE A 19 11.88 15.09 -4.06
N GLY A 20 11.98 15.66 -5.26
CA GLY A 20 10.81 16.00 -6.08
C GLY A 20 9.94 14.79 -6.44
N ALA A 21 10.57 13.66 -6.76
CA ALA A 21 9.87 12.40 -7.02
C ALA A 21 9.15 11.88 -5.78
N LEU A 22 9.81 11.89 -4.62
CA LEU A 22 9.22 11.48 -3.34
C LEU A 22 8.04 12.38 -2.96
N THR A 23 8.18 13.70 -3.07
CA THR A 23 7.10 14.65 -2.76
C THR A 23 5.88 14.44 -3.65
N ASN A 24 6.07 14.23 -4.95
CA ASN A 24 4.97 13.93 -5.86
C ASN A 24 4.30 12.60 -5.51
N HIS A 25 5.10 11.56 -5.21
CA HIS A 25 4.55 10.28 -4.81
C HIS A 25 3.71 10.39 -3.53
N VAL A 26 4.22 11.08 -2.51
CA VAL A 26 3.50 11.33 -1.25
C VAL A 26 2.19 12.08 -1.51
N ARG A 27 2.21 13.13 -2.34
CA ARG A 27 0.99 13.86 -2.73
C ARG A 27 -0.03 12.93 -3.39
N THR A 28 0.39 12.10 -4.34
CA THR A 28 -0.51 11.17 -5.04
C THR A 28 -1.10 10.11 -4.10
N VAL A 29 -0.30 9.50 -3.22
CA VAL A 29 -0.83 8.50 -2.28
C VAL A 29 -1.74 9.11 -1.21
N VAL A 30 -1.46 10.35 -0.80
CA VAL A 30 -2.32 11.12 0.11
C VAL A 30 -3.64 11.43 -0.59
N GLU A 31 -3.63 11.98 -1.80
CA GLU A 31 -4.87 12.27 -2.56
C GLU A 31 -5.71 11.00 -2.82
N GLU A 32 -5.08 9.89 -3.21
CA GLU A 32 -5.75 8.59 -3.39
C GLU A 32 -6.26 7.98 -2.07
N SER A 33 -5.66 8.33 -0.93
CA SER A 33 -6.09 7.87 0.41
C SER A 33 -7.08 8.82 1.08
N GLU A 34 -7.08 10.09 0.70
CA GLU A 34 -8.02 11.14 1.13
C GLU A 34 -9.33 11.07 0.34
N ARG A 35 -9.34 10.36 -0.80
CA ARG A 35 -10.58 9.96 -1.47
C ARG A 35 -11.43 9.18 -0.48
N GLU A 36 -12.41 9.88 0.09
CA GLU A 36 -13.17 9.55 1.28
C GLU A 36 -13.29 8.03 1.50
N VAL A 37 -12.74 7.53 2.60
CA VAL A 37 -13.39 6.41 3.28
C VAL A 37 -14.80 6.93 3.51
N PRO A 38 -15.82 6.37 2.84
CA PRO A 38 -17.14 6.99 2.87
C PRO A 38 -17.47 7.21 4.34
N ALA A 39 -17.67 8.48 4.75
CA ALA A 39 -18.00 8.82 6.14
C ALA A 39 -19.30 8.12 6.56
N SER A 40 -20.07 7.71 5.56
CA SER A 40 -20.96 6.58 5.62
C SER A 40 -20.26 5.26 5.20
N SER A 41 -19.51 4.68 6.15
CA SER A 41 -19.76 3.27 6.44
C SER A 41 -21.16 3.18 7.07
N ASP A 42 -22.16 3.75 6.38
CA ASP A 42 -23.56 3.46 6.62
C ASP A 42 -23.61 1.96 6.65
N ARG A 43 -24.41 1.42 7.54
CA ARG A 43 -24.70 0.00 7.60
C ARG A 43 -25.45 -0.49 6.34
N ARG A 44 -25.16 0.05 5.15
CA ARG A 44 -25.29 -0.61 3.86
C ARG A 44 -24.57 -1.94 4.00
N LYS A 45 -25.36 -2.96 4.33
CA LYS A 45 -24.94 -4.35 4.30
C LYS A 45 -24.33 -4.56 2.93
N PHE A 46 -23.01 -4.69 2.88
CA PHE A 46 -22.34 -5.16 1.70
C PHE A 46 -23.04 -6.43 1.21
N PRO A 47 -23.12 -6.64 -0.12
CA PRO A 47 -23.60 -7.91 -0.64
C PRO A 47 -22.83 -9.07 0.01
N PRO A 48 -23.46 -10.25 0.14
CA PRO A 48 -22.88 -11.39 0.86
C PRO A 48 -21.49 -11.79 0.35
N ASP A 49 -21.22 -11.60 -0.94
CA ASP A 49 -19.92 -11.79 -1.60
C ASP A 49 -18.80 -10.94 -0.98
N ILE A 50 -19.01 -9.63 -0.83
CA ILE A 50 -18.03 -8.72 -0.22
C ILE A 50 -17.84 -9.05 1.28
N LEU A 51 -18.91 -9.45 1.98
CA LEU A 51 -18.80 -9.90 3.38
C LEU A 51 -18.02 -11.20 3.53
N GLU A 52 -18.11 -12.10 2.56
CA GLU A 52 -17.30 -13.32 2.52
C GLU A 52 -15.83 -12.98 2.24
N LEU A 53 -15.57 -12.05 1.31
CA LEU A 53 -14.24 -11.58 0.99
C LEU A 53 -13.54 -10.90 2.18
N ILE A 54 -14.27 -10.07 2.95
CA ILE A 54 -13.76 -9.48 4.20
C ILE A 54 -13.39 -10.56 5.21
N ARG A 55 -14.23 -11.60 5.37
CA ARG A 55 -13.94 -12.73 6.26
C ARG A 55 -12.71 -13.52 5.82
N ALA A 56 -12.61 -13.85 4.53
CA ALA A 56 -11.46 -14.56 3.97
C ALA A 56 -10.15 -13.76 4.15
N LYS A 57 -10.20 -12.45 3.87
CA LYS A 57 -9.08 -11.53 4.07
C LYS A 57 -8.62 -11.47 5.52
N ASN A 58 -9.55 -11.34 6.47
CA ASN A 58 -9.23 -11.31 7.89
C ASN A 58 -8.62 -12.64 8.36
N ALA A 59 -9.14 -13.78 7.90
CA ALA A 59 -8.56 -15.08 8.19
C ALA A 59 -7.12 -15.20 7.65
N ALA A 60 -6.89 -14.72 6.42
CA ALA A 60 -5.56 -14.69 5.81
C ALA A 60 -4.59 -13.77 6.57
N LEU A 61 -5.04 -12.58 7.01
CA LEU A 61 -4.22 -11.69 7.83
C LEU A 61 -3.82 -12.34 9.16
N ARG A 62 -4.77 -12.95 9.87
CA ARG A 62 -4.46 -13.65 11.14
C ARG A 62 -3.44 -14.76 10.92
N ARG A 63 -3.55 -15.48 9.80
CA ARG A 63 -2.61 -16.56 9.45
C ARG A 63 -1.22 -16.02 9.05
N ALA A 64 -1.16 -14.93 8.31
CA ALA A 64 0.10 -14.26 7.96
C ALA A 64 0.78 -13.64 9.19
N SER A 65 0.02 -13.20 10.19
CA SER A 65 0.58 -12.72 11.45
C SER A 65 1.08 -13.86 12.35
N ALA A 66 0.36 -14.98 12.41
CA ALA A 66 0.76 -16.15 13.19
C ALA A 66 1.97 -16.87 12.56
N TYR A 67 1.98 -16.97 11.22
CA TYR A 67 3.01 -17.64 10.45
C TYR A 67 3.42 -16.73 9.29
N PRO A 68 4.45 -15.90 9.47
CA PRO A 68 4.85 -14.89 8.51
C PRO A 68 5.61 -15.49 7.32
N THR A 69 4.96 -16.35 6.55
CA THR A 69 5.52 -16.93 5.32
C THR A 69 5.16 -16.09 4.09
N PRO A 70 5.97 -16.14 3.01
CA PRO A 70 5.70 -15.43 1.77
C PRO A 70 4.34 -15.79 1.14
N GLU A 71 3.91 -17.04 1.26
CA GLU A 71 2.65 -17.52 0.67
C GLU A 71 1.44 -16.91 1.38
N TYR A 72 1.46 -16.84 2.71
CA TYR A 72 0.37 -16.23 3.47
C TYR A 72 0.30 -14.72 3.26
N ARG A 73 1.46 -14.04 3.19
CA ARG A 73 1.51 -12.61 2.83
C ARG A 73 0.94 -12.36 1.44
N SER A 74 1.34 -13.17 0.45
CA SER A 74 0.84 -13.06 -0.92
C SER A 74 -0.68 -13.25 -0.99
N ARG A 75 -1.21 -14.25 -0.28
CA ARG A 75 -2.66 -14.50 -0.19
C ARG A 75 -3.42 -13.34 0.47
N ALA A 76 -2.90 -12.80 1.57
CA ALA A 76 -3.50 -11.65 2.24
C ALA A 76 -3.51 -10.40 1.33
N GLN A 77 -2.42 -10.17 0.59
CA GLN A 77 -2.32 -9.06 -0.38
C GLN A 77 -3.26 -9.23 -1.57
N ALA A 78 -3.41 -10.45 -2.10
CA ALA A 78 -4.36 -10.74 -3.18
C ALA A 78 -5.79 -10.39 -2.75
N LEU A 79 -6.22 -10.88 -1.58
CA LEU A 79 -7.54 -10.60 -1.00
C LEU A 79 -7.74 -9.11 -0.69
N GLN A 80 -6.69 -8.40 -0.27
CA GLN A 80 -6.72 -6.95 -0.09
C GLN A 80 -6.99 -6.21 -1.41
N ARG A 81 -6.34 -6.61 -2.51
CA ARG A 81 -6.51 -5.99 -3.83
C ARG A 81 -7.93 -6.22 -4.37
N GLU A 82 -8.41 -7.45 -4.26
CA GLU A 82 -9.75 -7.83 -4.69
C GLU A 82 -10.83 -7.07 -3.91
N MET A 83 -10.68 -6.98 -2.59
CA MET A 83 -11.59 -6.21 -1.74
C MET A 83 -11.59 -4.72 -2.11
N LYS A 84 -10.42 -4.12 -2.37
CA LYS A 84 -10.32 -2.71 -2.79
C LYS A 84 -10.97 -2.48 -4.16
N ALA A 85 -10.85 -3.43 -5.09
CA ALA A 85 -11.51 -3.36 -6.39
C ALA A 85 -13.04 -3.43 -6.25
N ARG A 86 -13.56 -4.44 -5.53
CA ARG A 86 -15.01 -4.63 -5.34
C ARG A 86 -15.68 -3.49 -4.57
N VAL A 87 -15.02 -2.93 -3.56
CA VAL A 87 -15.53 -1.76 -2.82
C VAL A 87 -15.49 -0.50 -3.67
N ARG A 88 -14.59 -0.39 -4.66
CA ARG A 88 -14.59 0.73 -5.61
C ARG A 88 -15.70 0.62 -6.66
N GLU A 89 -16.12 -0.60 -6.99
CA GLU A 89 -17.22 -0.88 -7.92
C GLU A 89 -18.62 -0.73 -7.28
N PHE A 90 -18.70 -0.70 -5.94
CA PHE A 90 -19.95 -0.65 -5.17
C PHE A 90 -20.18 0.72 -4.53
#